data_AF-A0A1I4QIY3-F1
#
_entry.id   AF-A0A1I4QIY3-F1
#
_cell.length_a   1.000
_cell.length_b   1.000
_cell.length_c   1.000
_cell.angle_alpha   90.00
_cell.angle_beta   90.00
_cell.angle_gamma   90.00
#
_symmetry.space_group_name_H-M   'P 1'
#
loop_
_entity.id
_entity.type
_entity.pdbx_description
1 polymer ?
#
loop_
_entity_poly.entity_id
_entity_poly.type
_entity_poly.pdbx_seq_one_letter_code
_entity_poly.pdbx_strand_id
1 'polypeptide(L)' 'MEQTQTITYAEPIEISTKVGADVDSKGNVKPHAEITIKRKLESDCDVFAIISDDVHECMDKVQQTVYEMLAGDGV' A
#
# COMPACT_ATOMS: atom_id res chain seq x y z
N MET A 1 23.51 -16.90 -35.14
CA MET A 1 23.29 -15.64 -34.39
C MET A 1 22.52 -16.02 -33.15
N GLU A 2 23.19 -16.09 -32.01
CA GLU A 2 22.53 -16.36 -30.73
C GLU A 2 21.93 -15.05 -30.20
N GLN A 3 20.61 -15.04 -29.96
CA GLN A 3 19.96 -13.93 -29.27
C GLN A 3 20.01 -14.23 -27.77
N THR A 4 20.82 -13.47 -27.04
CA THR A 4 20.79 -13.46 -25.57
C THR A 4 19.62 -12.58 -25.13
N GLN A 5 18.56 -13.18 -24.58
CA GLN A 5 17.51 -12.44 -23.88
C GLN A 5 17.97 -12.18 -22.45
N THR A 6 18.15 -10.91 -22.10
CA THR A 6 18.38 -10.48 -20.73
C THR A 6 17.03 -10.41 -20.03
N ILE A 7 16.74 -11.39 -19.17
CA ILE A 7 15.56 -11.35 -18.30
C ILE A 7 15.95 -10.53 -17.07
N THR A 8 15.47 -9.28 -16.99
CA THR A 8 15.63 -8.44 -15.81
C THR A 8 14.64 -8.91 -14.75
N TYR A 9 15.11 -9.66 -13.74
CA TYR A 9 14.32 -9.96 -12.56
C TYR A 9 14.19 -8.68 -11.73
N ALA A 10 13.08 -7.96 -11.88
CA ALA A 10 12.73 -6.90 -10.93
C ALA A 10 12.55 -7.55 -9.55
N GLU A 11 13.32 -7.11 -8.55
CA GLU A 11 13.18 -7.61 -7.19
C GLU A 11 11.76 -7.36 -6.66
N PRO A 12 11.24 -8.25 -5.80
CA PRO A 12 9.88 -8.13 -5.32
C PRO A 12 9.68 -6.84 -4.53
N ILE A 13 8.65 -6.09 -4.91
CA ILE A 13 8.12 -4.96 -4.17
C ILE A 13 7.24 -5.52 -3.05
N GLU A 14 7.51 -5.15 -1.80
CA GLU A 14 6.65 -5.49 -0.65
C GLU A 14 5.81 -4.26 -0.30
N ILE A 15 4.55 -4.29 -0.71
CA ILE A 15 3.54 -3.33 -0.31
C ILE A 15 2.55 -4.04 0.60
N SER A 16 2.35 -3.51 1.81
CA SER A 16 1.31 -4.00 2.72
C SER A 16 0.48 -2.85 3.26
N THR A 17 -0.81 -3.09 3.38
CA THR A 17 -1.79 -2.16 3.92
C THR A 17 -2.53 -2.85 5.06
N LYS A 18 -2.60 -2.23 6.23
CA LYS A 18 -3.42 -2.68 7.35
C LYS A 18 -4.44 -1.60 7.65
N VAL A 19 -5.70 -1.99 7.78
CA VAL A 19 -6.79 -1.10 8.19
C VAL A 19 -7.52 -1.80 9.34
N GLY A 20 -7.78 -1.06 10.41
CA GLY A 20 -8.43 -1.57 11.59
C GLY A 20 -9.02 -0.46 12.44
N ALA A 21 -9.62 -0.83 13.56
CA ALA A 21 -10.11 0.12 14.54
C ALA A 21 -10.04 -0.47 15.94
N ASP A 22 -9.64 0.35 16.90
CA ASP A 22 -9.63 0.01 18.32
C ASP A 22 -10.76 0.75 19.03
N VAL A 23 -11.38 0.12 20.03
CA VAL A 23 -12.39 0.78 20.87
C VAL A 23 -11.74 1.12 22.21
N ASP A 24 -11.76 2.40 22.60
CA ASP A 24 -11.22 2.81 23.89
C ASP A 24 -12.16 2.50 25.06
N SER A 25 -11.67 2.68 26.29
CA SER A 25 -12.43 2.41 27.52
C SER A 25 -13.66 3.29 27.72
N LYS A 26 -13.87 4.31 26.87
CA LYS A 26 -15.05 5.18 26.86
C LYS A 26 -16.01 4.85 25.71
N GLY A 27 -15.71 3.79 24.94
CA GLY A 27 -16.51 3.38 23.78
C GLY A 27 -16.23 4.17 22.51
N ASN A 28 -15.17 4.99 22.45
CA ASN A 28 -14.84 5.71 21.22
C ASN A 28 -14.06 4.81 20.26
N VAL A 29 -14.47 4.80 19.00
CA VAL A 29 -13.78 4.11 17.91
C VAL A 29 -12.56 4.93 17.47
N LYS A 30 -11.40 4.28 17.40
CA LYS A 30 -10.12 4.82 16.95
C LYS A 30 -9.69 4.06 15.70
N PRO A 31 -10.08 4.53 14.51
CA PRO A 31 -9.64 3.91 13.27
C PRO A 31 -8.13 4.08 13.11
N HIS A 32 -7.46 3.07 12.58
CA HIS A 32 -6.05 3.10 12.24
C HIS A 32 -5.82 2.51 10.85
N ALA A 33 -4.88 3.10 10.11
CA ALA A 33 -4.41 2.57 8.85
C ALA A 33 -2.88 2.68 8.78
N GLU A 34 -2.23 1.64 8.27
CA GLU A 34 -0.78 1.56 8.09
C GLU A 34 -0.48 1.13 6.65
N ILE A 35 0.38 1.88 5.96
CA ILE A 35 0.93 1.52 4.65
C ILE A 35 2.42 1.31 4.82
N THR A 36 2.92 0.14 4.44
CA THR A 36 4.35 -0.17 4.40
C THR A 36 4.74 -0.46 2.95
N ILE A 37 5.70 0.30 2.43
CA ILE A 37 6.27 0.14 1.08
C ILE A 37 7.76 -0.15 1.24
N LYS A 38 8.20 -1.33 0.81
CA LYS A 38 9.62 -1.68 0.72
C LYS A 38 9.93 -2.05 -0.72
N ARG A 39 10.92 -1.36 -1.29
CA ARG A 39 11.38 -1.58 -2.65
C ARG A 39 12.88 -1.39 -2.75
N LYS A 40 13.53 -2.18 -3.60
CA LYS A 40 14.86 -1.84 -4.09
C LYS A 40 14.71 -0.80 -5.19
N LEU A 41 15.55 0.22 -5.12
CA LEU A 41 15.62 1.28 -6.12
C LEU A 41 16.94 1.12 -6.86
N GLU A 42 16.88 1.14 -8.19
CA GLU A 42 18.09 1.18 -9.01
C GLU A 42 18.73 2.56 -8.88
N SER A 43 20.04 2.61 -9.16
CA SER A 43 20.72 3.90 -9.31
C SER A 43 20.05 4.64 -10.47
N ASP A 44 19.81 5.94 -10.31
CA ASP A 44 19.23 6.83 -11.35
C ASP A 44 17.68 6.86 -11.43
N CYS A 45 16.98 6.19 -10.51
CA CYS A 45 15.52 6.28 -10.39
C CYS A 45 15.07 7.57 -9.67
N ASP A 46 13.98 8.18 -10.14
CA ASP A 46 13.29 9.25 -9.41
C ASP A 46 12.53 8.65 -8.22
N VAL A 47 13.22 8.50 -7.09
CA VAL A 47 12.70 7.90 -5.86
C VAL A 47 11.39 8.54 -5.43
N PHE A 48 11.28 9.86 -5.57
CA PHE A 48 10.09 10.58 -5.14
C PHE A 48 8.89 10.23 -6.01
N ALA A 49 9.05 10.27 -7.33
CA ALA A 49 7.96 9.94 -8.25
C ALA A 49 7.43 8.53 -8.00
N ILE A 50 8.31 7.54 -7.89
CA ILE A 50 7.85 6.15 -7.81
C ILE A 50 7.26 5.81 -6.44
N ILE A 51 7.82 6.34 -5.34
CA ILE A 51 7.20 6.18 -4.01
C ILE A 51 5.87 6.93 -3.94
N SER A 52 5.77 8.11 -4.56
CA SER A 52 4.54 8.89 -4.55
C SER A 52 3.40 8.15 -5.26
N ASP A 53 3.69 7.49 -6.39
CA ASP A 53 2.69 6.69 -7.12
C ASP A 53 2.24 5.48 -6.28
N ASP A 54 3.18 4.77 -5.65
CA ASP A 54 2.86 3.63 -4.76
C ASP A 54 1.97 4.08 -3.58
N VAL A 55 2.26 5.24 -2.98
CA VAL A 55 1.48 5.80 -1.87
C VAL A 55 0.06 6.16 -2.32
N HIS A 56 -0.11 6.78 -3.49
CA HIS A 56 -1.43 7.11 -4.01
C HIS A 56 -2.28 5.85 -4.24
N GLU A 57 -1.72 4.82 -4.87
CA GLU A 57 -2.44 3.56 -5.08
C GLU A 57 -2.83 2.90 -3.76
N CYS A 58 -1.94 2.96 -2.75
CA CYS A 58 -2.24 2.42 -1.42
C CYS A 58 -3.33 3.22 -0.70
N MET A 59 -3.34 4.56 -0.86
CA MET A 59 -4.38 5.41 -0.28
C MET A 59 -5.77 5.06 -0.82
N ASP A 60 -5.89 4.80 -2.13
CA ASP A 60 -7.17 4.40 -2.73
C ASP A 60 -7.69 3.09 -2.11
N LYS A 61 -6.80 2.12 -1.89
CA LYS A 61 -7.14 0.84 -1.22
C LYS A 61 -7.56 1.05 0.24
N VAL A 62 -6.86 1.90 0.98
CA VAL A 62 -7.24 2.27 2.35
C VAL A 62 -8.63 2.90 2.36
N GLN A 63 -8.88 3.87 1.49
CA GLN A 63 -10.18 4.55 1.41
C GLN A 63 -11.31 3.57 1.08
N GLN A 64 -11.09 2.68 0.11
CA GLN A 64 -12.05 1.63 -0.22
C GLN A 64 -12.33 0.71 0.98
N THR A 65 -11.28 0.26 1.68
CA THR A 65 -11.42 -0.65 2.82
C THR A 65 -12.18 0.02 3.97
N VAL A 66 -11.87 1.29 4.26
CA VAL A 66 -12.59 2.08 5.26
C VAL A 66 -14.06 2.28 4.86
N TYR A 67 -14.32 2.56 3.57
CA TYR A 67 -15.67 2.69 3.06
C TYR A 67 -16.46 1.38 3.21
N GLU A 68 -15.87 0.23 2.88
CA GLU A 68 -16.48 -1.09 3.07
C GLU A 68 -16.75 -1.40 4.55
N MET A 69 -15.84 -1.03 5.45
CA MET A 69 -16.03 -1.16 6.90
C MET A 69 -17.21 -0.32 7.42
N LEU A 70 -17.37 0.91 6.92
CA LEU A 70 -18.45 1.81 7.34
C LEU A 70 -19.79 1.50 6.66
N ALA A 71 -19.76 1.01 5.42
CA ALA A 71 -20.95 0.61 4.67
C ALA A 71 -21.51 -0.75 5.14
N GLY A 72 -20.65 -1.61 5.70
CA GLY A 72 -21.04 -2.91 6.27
C GLY A 72 -21.82 -2.83 7.59
N ASP A 73 -21.81 -1.67 8.26
CA ASP A 73 -22.56 -1.42 9.52
C ASP A 73 -23.96 -0.81 9.26
N GLY A 74 -24.41 -0.85 8.01
CA GLY A 74 -25.67 -0.27 7.53
C GLY A 74 -26.63 -1.28 6.89
N VAL A 75 -26.86 -2.44 7.51
CA VAL A 75 -28.09 -3.25 7.35
C VAL A 75 -28.45 -3.93 8.67
#